data_AF-A0A6A4YYC6-F1
#
_entry.id   AF-A0A6A4YYC6-F1
#
_cell.length_a   1.000
_cell.length_b   1.000
_cell.length_c   1.000
_cell.angle_alpha   90.00
_cell.angle_beta   90.00
_cell.angle_gamma   90.00
#
_symmetry.space_group_name_H-M   'P 1'
#
loop_
_entity.id
_entity.type
_entity.pdbx_description
1 polymer ?
#
loop_
_entity_poly.entity_id
_entity_poly.type
_entity_poly.pdbx_seq_one_letter_code
_entity_poly.pdbx_strand_id
1 'polypeptide(L)'
;PRHAVSLGRSCTLDAVDFQTVCVSGVVQIGSAQRVVGLVVVTCVACVACFVFEVIRGPGNDGKSTAKVASVGHQGVGDGGGASALLHGAAAFGFAKRAWMFEALYYMDKASGVMAGVLSLEWRGQLVLFDIKTWRAHRLDIAMYQSHLIDQGAPQRFHHAIPMIQ
;
A
#
# COMPACT_ATOMS: atom_id res chain seq x y z
N PRO A 1 15.69 -24.52 -1.08
CA PRO A 1 14.34 -24.94 -0.64
C PRO A 1 14.38 -26.41 -0.26
N ARG A 2 14.49 -26.73 1.03
CA ARG A 2 14.40 -28.10 1.51
C ARG A 2 12.94 -28.34 1.87
N HIS A 3 12.19 -28.96 0.97
CA HIS A 3 10.85 -29.48 1.29
C HIS A 3 11.08 -30.81 2.00
N ALA A 4 10.87 -30.83 3.31
CA ALA A 4 10.95 -32.04 4.11
C ALA A 4 9.53 -32.56 4.32
N VAL A 5 9.30 -33.79 3.88
CA VAL A 5 8.06 -34.53 4.12
C VAL A 5 8.45 -35.76 4.92
N SER A 6 8.01 -35.85 6.16
CA SER A 6 8.17 -37.08 6.94
C SER A 6 6.92 -37.94 6.76
N LEU A 7 7.05 -39.08 6.10
CA LEU A 7 5.97 -40.04 5.93
C LEU A 7 5.79 -40.83 7.23
N GLY A 8 4.65 -40.67 7.86
CA GLY A 8 4.15 -41.59 8.87
C GLY A 8 3.10 -42.47 8.19
N ARG A 9 3.10 -43.79 8.43
CA ARG A 9 2.02 -44.66 7.96
C ARG A 9 1.40 -45.32 9.19
N SER A 10 0.63 -44.53 9.93
CA SER A 10 -0.16 -45.03 11.05
C SER A 10 -1.63 -44.82 10.71
N CYS A 11 -2.34 -45.93 10.50
CA CYS A 11 -3.78 -45.94 10.29
C CYS A 11 -4.41 -46.60 11.51
N THR A 12 -5.30 -45.88 12.18
CA THR A 12 -6.04 -46.39 13.33
C THR A 12 -7.49 -46.59 12.92
N LEU A 13 -8.02 -47.77 13.24
CA LEU A 13 -9.44 -48.09 13.08
C LEU A 13 -10.17 -47.55 14.30
N ASP A 14 -10.83 -46.41 14.16
CA ASP A 14 -11.50 -45.72 15.28
C ASP A 14 -12.91 -46.30 15.56
N ALA A 15 -13.52 -46.95 14.55
CA ALA A 15 -14.74 -47.73 14.71
C ALA A 15 -14.80 -48.90 13.71
N VAL A 16 -15.18 -50.08 14.19
CA VAL A 16 -15.52 -51.25 13.36
C VAL A 16 -16.88 -50.98 12.72
N ASP A 17 -16.88 -50.16 11.67
CA ASP A 17 -17.88 -49.98 10.59
C ASP A 17 -17.85 -48.53 10.04
N PHE A 18 -16.85 -48.20 9.21
CA PHE A 18 -16.80 -47.04 8.28
C PHE A 18 -15.98 -45.77 8.61
N GLN A 19 -14.89 -45.82 9.39
CA GLN A 19 -13.88 -44.76 9.24
C GLN A 19 -12.45 -45.17 9.58
N THR A 20 -11.56 -45.10 8.59
CA THR A 20 -10.11 -45.22 8.75
C THR A 20 -9.48 -43.83 8.79
N VAL A 21 -8.89 -43.44 9.92
CA VAL A 21 -8.10 -42.21 10.01
C VAL A 21 -6.64 -42.59 9.78
N CYS A 22 -6.09 -42.17 8.64
CA CYS A 22 -4.69 -42.39 8.30
C CYS A 22 -3.91 -41.08 8.41
N VAL A 23 -2.91 -41.05 9.29
CA VAL A 23 -1.92 -39.98 9.32
C VAL A 23 -0.82 -40.36 8.33
N SER A 24 -0.82 -39.70 7.16
CA SER A 24 0.11 -39.98 6.03
C SER A 24 1.48 -39.30 6.17
N GLY A 25 1.61 -38.35 7.09
CA GLY A 25 2.87 -37.64 7.36
C GLY A 25 2.70 -36.16 7.71
N VAL A 26 3.83 -35.50 7.97
CA VAL A 26 3.89 -34.06 8.24
C VAL A 26 4.56 -33.38 7.05
N VAL A 27 3.86 -32.44 6.43
CA VAL A 27 4.41 -31.56 5.39
C VAL A 27 4.86 -30.27 6.06
N GLN A 28 6.17 -30.03 6.12
CA GLN A 28 6.69 -28.75 6.63
C GLN A 28 6.51 -27.67 5.56
N ILE A 29 5.41 -26.90 5.65
CA ILE A 29 5.16 -25.73 4.80
C ILE A 29 5.78 -24.51 5.48
N GLY A 30 7.03 -24.21 5.14
CA GLY A 30 7.71 -22.98 5.56
C GLY A 30 9.01 -23.23 6.34
N SER A 31 9.82 -22.18 6.46
CA SER A 31 11.07 -22.20 7.23
C SER A 31 11.14 -20.93 8.06
N ALA A 32 11.16 -21.09 9.39
CA ALA A 32 11.30 -19.97 10.33
C ALA A 32 12.57 -19.16 10.03
N GLN A 33 13.66 -19.82 9.61
CA GLN A 33 14.90 -19.15 9.22
C GLN A 33 14.72 -18.19 8.03
N ARG A 34 13.87 -18.54 7.06
CA ARG A 34 13.59 -17.65 5.92
C ARG A 34 12.76 -16.45 6.33
N VAL A 35 11.76 -16.66 7.19
CA VAL A 35 10.92 -15.57 7.72
C VAL A 35 11.77 -14.61 8.53
N VAL A 36 12.58 -15.12 9.47
CA VAL A 36 13.51 -14.32 10.27
C VAL A 36 14.51 -13.60 9.37
N GLY A 37 15.07 -14.29 8.36
CA GLY A 37 15.98 -13.68 7.39
C GLY A 37 15.34 -12.50 6.64
N LEU A 38 14.11 -12.65 6.16
CA LEU A 38 13.39 -11.57 5.47
C LEU A 38 13.08 -10.38 6.39
N VAL A 39 12.68 -10.66 7.64
CA VAL A 39 12.45 -9.62 8.66
C VAL A 39 13.74 -8.85 8.94
N VAL A 40 14.85 -9.56 9.19
CA VAL A 40 16.16 -8.94 9.47
C VAL A 40 16.62 -8.09 8.29
N VAL A 41 16.56 -8.61 7.06
CA VAL A 41 16.94 -7.85 5.86
C VAL A 41 16.12 -6.57 5.73
N THR A 42 14.81 -6.65 5.95
CA THR A 42 13.91 -5.48 5.87
C THR A 42 14.27 -4.45 6.94
N CYS A 43 14.43 -4.86 8.20
CA CYS A 43 14.82 -3.98 9.29
C CYS A 43 16.17 -3.30 9.02
N VAL A 44 17.17 -4.07 8.56
CA VAL A 44 18.51 -3.53 8.24
C VAL A 44 18.43 -2.51 7.10
N ALA A 45 17.66 -2.79 6.04
CA ALA A 45 17.49 -1.84 4.94
C ALA A 45 16.83 -0.53 5.41
N CYS A 46 15.77 -0.61 6.22
CA CYS A 46 15.12 0.59 6.78
C CYS A 46 16.07 1.42 7.64
N VAL A 47 16.81 0.77 8.55
CA VAL A 47 17.78 1.45 9.43
C VAL A 47 18.92 2.05 8.61
N ALA A 48 19.45 1.34 7.62
CA ALA A 48 20.52 1.83 6.77
C ALA A 48 20.10 3.07 5.98
N CYS A 49 18.90 3.07 5.38
CA CYS A 49 18.36 4.24 4.69
C CYS A 49 18.18 5.43 5.64
N PHE A 50 17.62 5.21 6.83
CA PHE A 50 17.45 6.26 7.84
C PHE A 50 18.78 6.87 8.27
N VAL A 51 19.76 6.02 8.61
CA VAL A 51 21.11 6.48 8.99
C VAL A 51 21.79 7.21 7.85
N PHE A 52 21.64 6.73 6.62
CA PHE A 52 22.19 7.37 5.43
C PHE A 52 21.61 8.77 5.21
N GLU A 53 20.30 8.97 5.40
CA GLU A 53 19.67 10.29 5.35
C GLU A 53 20.19 11.21 6.47
N VAL A 54 20.31 10.69 7.69
CA VAL A 54 20.83 11.45 8.84
C VAL A 54 22.28 11.87 8.63
N ILE A 55 23.11 11.03 8.02
CA ILE A 55 24.53 11.33 7.75
C ILE A 55 24.69 12.29 6.55
N ARG A 56 23.82 12.18 5.52
CA ARG A 56 23.90 13.04 4.32
C ARG A 56 23.23 14.39 4.48
N GLY A 57 22.29 14.55 5.40
CA GLY A 57 21.77 15.86 5.78
C GLY A 57 22.85 16.62 6.57
N PRO A 58 23.48 17.68 6.03
CA PRO A 58 24.33 18.54 6.84
C PRO A 58 23.43 19.17 7.90
N GLY A 59 23.87 19.15 9.16
CA GLY A 59 23.11 19.75 10.25
C GLY A 59 22.65 21.16 9.89
N ASN A 60 21.35 21.37 9.81
CA ASN A 60 20.73 22.62 10.24
C ASN A 60 19.22 22.44 10.36
N ASP A 61 18.75 22.98 11.48
CA ASP A 61 17.37 23.11 11.92
C ASP A 61 16.78 21.82 12.47
N GLY A 62 16.92 21.65 13.79
CA GLY A 62 16.19 20.70 14.64
C GLY A 62 14.67 20.91 14.65
N LYS A 63 14.07 21.01 13.46
CA LYS A 63 12.65 21.20 13.19
C LYS A 63 12.06 20.09 12.30
N SER A 64 12.86 19.14 11.81
CA SER A 64 12.38 18.16 10.83
C SER A 64 11.91 16.80 11.39
N THR A 65 12.17 16.46 12.66
CA THR A 65 11.79 15.14 13.22
C THR A 65 10.74 15.19 14.33
N ALA A 66 10.21 16.36 14.66
CA ALA A 66 9.19 16.53 15.70
C ALA A 66 7.80 16.94 15.18
N LYS A 67 7.60 17.05 13.85
CA LYS A 67 6.29 17.43 13.26
C LYS A 67 5.52 16.30 12.59
N VAL A 68 5.91 15.04 12.84
CA VAL A 68 5.25 13.86 12.27
C VAL A 68 4.27 13.20 13.26
N ALA A 69 4.17 13.68 14.51
CA ALA A 69 3.30 13.10 15.54
C ALA A 69 2.01 13.89 15.86
N SER A 70 1.72 14.98 15.14
CA SER A 70 0.47 15.73 15.36
C SER A 70 -0.01 16.43 14.08
N VAL A 71 -0.58 15.66 13.17
CA VAL A 71 -1.72 16.16 12.37
C VAL A 71 -2.96 15.44 12.89
N GLY A 72 -3.18 15.56 14.20
CA GLY A 72 -4.52 15.62 14.74
C GLY A 72 -5.02 17.03 14.50
N HIS A 73 -6.20 17.14 13.88
CA HIS A 73 -7.11 18.28 13.83
C HIS A 73 -6.59 19.62 14.40
N GLN A 74 -6.37 20.62 13.54
CA GLN A 74 -6.80 21.97 13.90
C GLN A 74 -6.97 22.85 12.65
N GLY A 75 -8.23 23.12 12.32
CA GLY A 75 -8.63 24.31 11.58
C GLY A 75 -9.02 24.10 10.11
N VAL A 76 -10.29 24.42 9.84
CA VAL A 76 -10.91 24.74 8.55
C VAL A 76 -11.60 23.57 7.82
N GLY A 77 -12.92 23.52 8.01
CA GLY A 77 -13.94 23.21 6.99
C GLY A 77 -13.88 21.87 6.27
N ASP A 78 -14.69 20.92 6.75
CA ASP A 78 -15.46 19.93 5.98
C ASP A 78 -14.85 19.43 4.64
N GLY A 79 -14.14 18.29 4.65
CA GLY A 79 -13.83 17.55 3.41
C GLY A 79 -12.51 16.76 3.32
N GLY A 80 -11.54 16.99 4.21
CA GLY A 80 -10.21 16.36 4.12
C GLY A 80 -10.10 14.98 4.78
N GLY A 81 -10.99 14.05 4.47
CA GLY A 81 -10.92 12.67 4.95
C GLY A 81 -9.68 11.96 4.40
N ALA A 82 -9.02 11.14 5.23
CA ALA A 82 -7.97 10.26 4.76
C ALA A 82 -8.52 9.36 3.64
N SER A 83 -8.06 9.55 2.40
CA SER A 83 -8.56 8.78 1.27
C SER A 83 -8.33 7.29 1.51
N ALA A 84 -9.41 6.50 1.50
CA ALA A 84 -9.39 5.06 1.74
C ALA A 84 -8.56 4.28 0.69
N LEU A 85 -8.25 4.92 -0.43
CA LEU A 85 -7.40 4.41 -1.50
C LEU A 85 -5.90 4.47 -1.16
N LEU A 86 -5.51 5.19 -0.10
CA LEU A 86 -4.10 5.41 0.25
C LEU A 86 -3.62 4.38 1.27
N HIS A 87 -2.62 3.57 0.90
CA HIS A 87 -1.97 2.65 1.84
C HIS A 87 -1.29 3.40 2.99
N GLY A 88 -1.22 2.79 4.18
CA GLY A 88 -0.61 3.40 5.37
C GLY A 88 0.81 3.92 5.12
N ALA A 89 1.69 3.15 4.45
CA ALA A 89 3.03 3.61 4.10
C ALA A 89 3.03 4.76 3.07
N ALA A 90 2.09 4.77 2.11
CA ALA A 90 1.92 5.85 1.14
C ALA A 90 1.45 7.15 1.79
N ALA A 91 0.70 7.06 2.90
CA ALA A 91 0.30 8.22 3.69
C ALA A 91 1.49 8.92 4.38
N PHE A 92 2.62 8.23 4.58
CA PHE A 92 3.82 8.79 5.21
C PHE A 92 4.97 9.03 4.23
N GLY A 93 5.03 8.32 3.10
CA GLY A 93 6.12 8.40 2.13
C GLY A 93 5.96 9.43 1.02
N PHE A 94 4.74 9.86 0.69
CA PHE A 94 4.51 10.82 -0.39
C PHE A 94 4.41 12.26 0.10
N ALA A 95 5.06 13.18 -0.63
CA ALA A 95 5.00 14.62 -0.39
C ALA A 95 3.60 15.17 -0.75
N LYS A 96 2.63 15.01 0.15
CA LYS A 96 1.21 15.35 -0.10
C LYS A 96 0.99 16.80 -0.52
N ARG A 97 1.76 17.75 0.03
CA ARG A 97 1.58 19.20 -0.20
C ARG A 97 1.73 19.64 -1.66
N ALA A 98 2.63 19.02 -2.42
CA ALA A 98 2.87 19.39 -3.82
C ALA A 98 1.79 18.83 -4.78
N TRP A 99 0.98 17.89 -4.29
CA TRP A 99 -0.01 17.14 -5.05
C TRP A 99 -1.44 17.35 -4.54
N MET A 100 -1.69 18.39 -3.74
CA MET A 100 -3.05 18.83 -3.43
C MET A 100 -3.46 19.97 -4.36
N PHE A 101 -4.67 19.89 -4.89
CA PHE A 101 -5.31 20.95 -5.67
C PHE A 101 -6.79 21.00 -5.28
N GLU A 102 -7.30 22.20 -4.96
CA GLU A 102 -8.69 22.39 -4.49
C GLU A 102 -9.13 21.39 -3.40
N ALA A 103 -8.28 21.20 -2.38
CA ALA A 103 -8.47 20.26 -1.26
C ALA A 103 -8.56 18.76 -1.64
N LEU A 104 -8.46 18.41 -2.92
CA LEU A 104 -8.37 17.03 -3.39
C LEU A 104 -6.91 16.61 -3.53
N TYR A 105 -6.59 15.42 -3.04
CA TYR A 105 -5.26 14.83 -3.18
C TYR A 105 -5.16 14.11 -4.52
N TYR A 106 -4.12 14.44 -5.29
CA TYR A 106 -3.81 13.80 -6.56
C TYR A 106 -2.56 12.93 -6.41
N MET A 107 -2.50 11.84 -7.13
CA MET A 107 -1.37 10.92 -7.08
C MET A 107 -0.94 10.56 -8.50
N ASP A 108 0.36 10.59 -8.81
CA ASP A 108 0.82 10.12 -10.11
C ASP A 108 0.61 8.60 -10.24
N LYS A 109 0.48 8.10 -11.48
CA LYS A 109 0.16 6.70 -11.74
C LYS A 109 1.21 5.72 -11.22
N ALA A 110 2.49 6.08 -11.22
CA ALA A 110 3.55 5.20 -10.73
C ALA A 110 3.47 5.04 -9.20
N SER A 111 3.27 6.15 -8.48
CA SER A 111 2.99 6.14 -7.03
C SER A 111 1.70 5.39 -6.71
N GLY A 112 0.66 5.51 -7.55
CA GLY A 112 -0.58 4.73 -7.44
C GLY A 112 -0.33 3.23 -7.47
N VAL A 113 0.43 2.73 -8.45
CA VAL A 113 0.80 1.31 -8.54
C VAL A 113 1.56 0.85 -7.30
N MET A 114 2.54 1.64 -6.83
CA MET A 114 3.27 1.34 -5.58
C MET A 114 2.35 1.33 -4.35
N ALA A 115 1.33 2.18 -4.35
CA ALA A 115 0.30 2.22 -3.32
C ALA A 115 -0.77 1.14 -3.49
N GLY A 116 -0.70 0.29 -4.52
CA GLY A 116 -1.67 -0.79 -4.78
C GLY A 116 -2.97 -0.33 -5.47
N VAL A 117 -2.96 0.84 -6.09
CA VAL A 117 -4.06 1.37 -6.92
C VAL A 117 -3.65 1.32 -8.39
N LEU A 118 -4.31 0.45 -9.16
CA LEU A 118 -4.07 0.32 -10.59
C LEU A 118 -5.03 1.22 -11.36
N SER A 119 -4.52 2.10 -12.21
CA SER A 119 -5.30 2.97 -13.09
C SER A 119 -5.29 2.46 -14.53
N LEU A 120 -6.46 2.20 -15.11
CA LEU A 120 -6.63 1.81 -16.51
C LEU A 120 -7.61 2.75 -17.20
N GLU A 121 -7.21 3.33 -18.31
CA GLU A 121 -8.11 4.13 -19.15
C GLU A 121 -8.71 3.24 -20.23
N TRP A 122 -10.03 3.06 -20.20
CA TRP A 122 -10.74 2.19 -21.13
C TRP A 122 -12.05 2.84 -21.58
N ARG A 123 -12.21 3.03 -22.90
CA ARG A 123 -13.42 3.61 -23.53
C ARG A 123 -13.86 4.95 -22.91
N GLY A 124 -12.91 5.85 -22.64
CA GLY A 124 -13.19 7.15 -22.05
C GLY A 124 -13.47 7.12 -20.54
N GLN A 125 -13.30 5.97 -19.89
CA GLN A 125 -13.47 5.79 -18.45
C GLN A 125 -12.12 5.44 -17.81
N LEU A 126 -11.76 6.14 -16.73
CA LEU A 126 -10.65 5.81 -15.87
C LEU A 126 -11.15 4.81 -14.81
N VAL A 127 -10.71 3.57 -14.92
CA VAL A 127 -10.98 2.50 -13.97
C VAL A 127 -9.84 2.46 -12.96
N LEU A 128 -10.15 2.64 -11.68
CA LEU A 128 -9.21 2.55 -10.57
C LEU A 128 -9.49 1.27 -9.79
N PHE A 129 -8.53 0.36 -9.73
CA PHE A 129 -8.63 -0.89 -8.99
C PHE A 129 -7.70 -0.87 -7.77
N ASP A 130 -8.27 -0.90 -6.57
CA ASP A 130 -7.49 -1.06 -5.33
C ASP A 130 -7.35 -2.53 -4.98
N ILE A 131 -6.12 -3.04 -5.04
CA ILE A 131 -5.78 -4.44 -4.74
C ILE A 131 -6.03 -4.80 -3.27
N LYS A 132 -6.03 -3.82 -2.36
CA LYS A 132 -6.20 -4.06 -0.92
C LYS A 132 -7.66 -4.30 -0.57
N THR A 133 -8.56 -3.54 -1.18
CA THR A 133 -10.00 -3.67 -0.95
C THR A 133 -10.69 -4.55 -1.99
N TRP A 134 -10.01 -4.92 -3.08
CA TRP A 134 -10.59 -5.59 -4.25
C TRP A 134 -11.77 -4.83 -4.86
N ARG A 135 -11.72 -3.49 -4.82
CA ARG A 135 -12.79 -2.62 -5.33
C ARG A 135 -12.32 -1.91 -6.60
N ALA A 136 -13.23 -1.82 -7.57
CA ALA A 136 -13.02 -1.06 -8.78
C ALA A 136 -13.95 0.17 -8.79
N HIS A 137 -13.35 1.35 -8.98
CA HIS A 137 -14.04 2.62 -9.16
C HIS A 137 -13.92 3.05 -10.61
N ARG A 138 -14.94 3.76 -11.13
CA ARG A 138 -14.96 4.25 -12.51
C ARG A 138 -15.18 5.75 -12.48
N LEU A 139 -14.38 6.45 -13.26
CA LEU A 139 -14.41 7.90 -13.42
C LEU A 139 -14.51 8.23 -14.88
N ASP A 140 -15.38 9.18 -15.23
CA ASP A 140 -15.45 9.68 -16.59
C ASP A 140 -14.27 10.63 -16.86
N ILE A 141 -13.45 10.31 -17.86
CA ILE A 141 -12.23 11.07 -18.16
C ILE A 141 -12.58 12.46 -18.68
N ALA A 142 -13.63 12.60 -19.49
CA ALA A 142 -14.00 13.88 -20.08
C ALA A 142 -14.54 14.83 -19.01
N MET A 143 -15.38 14.32 -18.10
CA MET A 143 -15.88 15.09 -16.94
C MET A 143 -14.74 15.49 -15.99
N TYR A 144 -13.80 14.58 -15.75
CA TYR A 144 -12.65 14.85 -14.89
C TYR A 144 -11.72 15.92 -15.48
N GLN A 145 -11.38 15.79 -16.76
CA GLN A 145 -10.48 16.72 -17.43
C GLN A 145 -11.12 18.11 -17.59
N SER A 146 -12.41 18.20 -17.90
CA SER A 146 -13.10 19.48 -17.99
C SER A 146 -13.13 20.21 -16.65
N HIS A 147 -13.35 19.48 -15.54
CA HIS A 147 -13.29 20.05 -14.19
C HIS A 147 -11.89 20.59 -13.86
N LEU A 148 -10.82 19.86 -14.20
CA LEU A 148 -9.44 20.34 -14.00
C LEU A 148 -9.13 21.61 -14.82
N ILE A 149 -9.63 21.68 -16.06
CA ILE A 149 -9.40 22.83 -16.95
C ILE A 149 -10.16 24.06 -16.45
N ASP A 150 -11.42 23.90 -16.06
CA ASP A 150 -12.28 24.97 -15.53
C ASP A 150 -11.68 25.61 -14.26
N GLN A 151 -11.10 24.79 -13.40
CA GLN A 151 -10.45 25.24 -12.16
C GLN A 151 -9.02 25.77 -12.39
N GLY A 152 -8.49 25.75 -13.63
CA GLY A 152 -7.14 26.24 -13.94
C GLY A 152 -6.02 25.35 -13.38
N ALA A 153 -6.27 24.04 -13.26
CA ALA A 153 -5.28 23.11 -12.73
C ALA A 153 -4.01 23.05 -13.58
N PRO A 154 -2.82 23.05 -12.97
CA PRO A 154 -1.55 22.87 -13.68
C PRO A 154 -1.50 21.56 -14.49
N GLN A 155 -0.79 21.57 -15.62
CA GLN A 155 -0.79 20.46 -16.60
C GLN A 155 -0.39 19.09 -16.01
N ARG A 156 0.43 19.09 -14.96
CA ARG A 156 0.85 17.88 -14.22
C ARG A 156 -0.31 17.09 -13.60
N PHE A 157 -1.46 17.72 -13.33
CA PHE A 157 -2.62 17.05 -12.72
C PHE A 157 -3.50 16.30 -13.73
N HIS A 158 -3.40 16.60 -15.04
CA HIS A 158 -4.22 15.91 -16.06
C HIS A 158 -3.95 14.41 -16.17
N HIS A 159 -2.74 13.96 -15.79
CA HIS A 159 -2.35 12.55 -15.79
C HIS A 159 -2.32 11.94 -14.39
N ALA A 160 -2.68 12.71 -13.37
CA ALA A 160 -2.74 12.25 -12.00
C ALA A 160 -4.09 11.60 -11.70
N ILE A 161 -4.08 10.66 -10.77
CA ILE A 161 -5.24 9.97 -10.23
C ILE A 161 -5.82 10.83 -9.10
N PRO A 162 -7.10 11.22 -9.18
CA PRO A 162 -7.76 11.89 -8.07
C PRO A 162 -8.07 10.86 -6.97
N MET A 163 -7.64 11.14 -5.75
CA MET A 163 -7.88 10.28 -4.59
C MET A 163 -9.18 10.68 -3.90
N ILE A 164 -10.29 10.54 -4.64
CA ILE A 164 -11.65 10.74 -4.12
C ILE A 164 -12.00 9.65 -3.09
N GLN A 165 -12.75 10.02 -2.06
CA GLN A 165 -13.24 9.11 -1.03
C GLN A 165 -14.56 8.46 -1.44
#